data_AF-A0A838I899-F1
#
_entry.id   AF-A0A838I899-F1
#
_cell.length_a   1.000
_cell.length_b   1.000
_cell.length_c   1.000
_cell.angle_alpha   90.00
_cell.angle_beta   90.00
_cell.angle_gamma   90.00
#
_symmetry.space_group_name_H-M   'P 1'
#
loop_
_entity.id
_entity.type
_entity.pdbx_description
1 polymer ?
#
loop_
_entity_poly.entity_id
_entity_poly.type
_entity_poly.pdbx_seq_one_letter_code
_entity_poly.pdbx_strand_id
1 'polypeptide(L)'
;MAKATLDKELYSRMRDSGVRKKIARQLAELPEQVKGGKQAPKPLRDAIERLEATVSELRGHTSRGDRGAAARKAARTRSANAQKRSASARKGARSRSKA
;
A
#
# COMPACT_ATOMS: atom_id res chain seq x y z
N MET A 1 22.04 35.22 -6.07
CA MET A 1 21.31 33.97 -5.77
C MET A 1 21.04 33.26 -7.08
N ALA A 2 21.73 32.16 -7.38
CA ALA A 2 21.43 31.38 -8.59
C ALA A 2 19.98 30.89 -8.51
N LYS A 3 19.19 31.16 -9.55
CA LYS A 3 17.78 30.76 -9.63
C LYS A 3 17.78 29.23 -9.71
N ALA A 4 17.31 28.54 -8.67
CA ALA A 4 17.16 27.09 -8.72
C ALA A 4 16.36 26.73 -9.97
N THR A 5 16.93 25.87 -10.82
CA THR A 5 16.27 25.47 -12.06
C THR A 5 15.10 24.56 -11.72
N LEU A 6 13.89 25.13 -11.77
CA LEU A 6 12.66 24.41 -11.52
C LEU A 6 12.53 23.21 -12.47
N ASP A 7 12.31 22.02 -11.91
CA ASP A 7 11.93 20.85 -12.68
C ASP A 7 10.52 21.08 -13.26
N LYS A 8 10.49 21.49 -14.53
CA LYS A 8 9.25 21.83 -15.24
C LYS A 8 8.33 20.63 -15.39
N GLU A 9 8.90 19.44 -15.54
CA GLU A 9 8.11 18.23 -15.77
C GLU A 9 7.43 17.78 -14.47
N LEU A 10 8.18 17.76 -13.36
CA LEU A 10 7.63 17.48 -12.03
C LEU A 10 6.58 18.52 -11.63
N TYR A 11 6.85 19.79 -11.88
CA TYR A 11 5.89 20.87 -11.61
C TYR A 11 4.58 20.68 -12.40
N SER A 12 4.65 20.38 -13.69
CA SER A 12 3.47 20.14 -14.53
C SER A 12 2.67 18.94 -14.03
N ARG A 13 3.34 17.79 -13.79
CA ARG A 13 2.68 16.59 -13.22
C ARG A 13 1.97 16.87 -11.89
N MET A 14 2.57 17.70 -11.02
CA MET A 14 1.94 18.12 -9.77
C MET A 14 0.74 19.04 -9.98
N ARG A 15 0.82 19.97 -10.93
CA ARG A 15 -0.32 20.83 -11.27
C ARG A 15 -1.49 20.06 -11.84
N ASP A 16 -1.22 19.11 -12.72
CA ASP A 16 -2.23 18.27 -13.38
C ASP A 16 -2.90 17.32 -12.37
N SER A 17 -2.16 16.88 -11.35
CA SER A 17 -2.71 16.12 -10.21
C SER A 17 -3.41 16.98 -9.15
N GLY A 18 -3.56 18.29 -9.38
CA GLY A 18 -4.34 19.20 -8.53
C GLY A 18 -3.56 19.82 -7.37
N VAL A 19 -2.24 19.65 -7.30
CA VAL A 19 -1.41 20.28 -6.27
C VAL A 19 -1.41 21.81 -6.43
N ARG A 20 -1.56 22.54 -5.32
CA ARG A 20 -1.53 24.01 -5.31
C ARG A 20 -0.19 24.52 -5.87
N LYS A 21 -0.26 25.54 -6.73
CA LYS A 21 0.89 26.16 -7.42
C LYS A 21 2.11 26.41 -6.53
N LYS A 22 1.89 26.95 -5.32
CA LYS A 22 2.98 27.26 -4.37
C LYS A 22 3.73 26.00 -3.91
N ILE A 23 2.98 24.94 -3.58
CA ILE A 23 3.53 23.66 -3.12
C ILE A 23 4.23 22.94 -4.27
N ALA A 24 3.60 22.87 -5.44
CA ALA A 24 4.19 22.28 -6.64
C ALA A 24 5.52 22.95 -7.00
N ARG A 25 5.60 24.29 -6.89
CA ARG A 25 6.85 25.03 -7.13
C ARG A 25 7.93 24.69 -6.11
N GLN A 26 7.60 24.68 -4.81
CA GLN A 26 8.56 24.35 -3.75
C GLN A 26 9.10 22.92 -3.90
N LEU A 27 8.25 21.96 -4.25
CA LEU A 27 8.64 20.57 -4.46
C LEU A 27 9.46 20.39 -5.75
N ALA A 28 9.19 21.15 -6.80
CA ALA A 28 9.96 21.11 -8.05
C ALA A 28 11.32 21.82 -7.99
N GLU A 29 11.54 22.69 -7.00
CA GLU A 29 12.82 23.37 -6.76
C GLU A 29 13.77 22.58 -5.83
N LEU A 30 13.24 21.59 -5.10
CA LEU A 30 14.00 20.71 -4.20
C LEU A 30 15.16 19.97 -4.86
N PRO A 31 14.99 19.32 -6.03
CA PRO A 31 16.06 18.49 -6.61
C PRO A 31 17.35 19.29 -6.84
N GLU A 32 17.22 20.54 -7.27
CA GLU A 32 18.36 21.44 -7.45
C GLU A 32 18.98 21.91 -6.14
N GLN A 33 18.16 22.13 -5.12
CA GLN A 33 18.66 22.45 -3.78
C GLN A 33 19.48 21.29 -3.20
N VAL A 34 19.12 20.06 -3.52
CA VAL A 34 19.78 18.84 -3.02
C VAL A 34 21.03 18.46 -3.83
N LYS A 35 21.07 18.74 -5.13
CA LYS A 35 22.26 18.51 -6.00
C LYS A 35 23.53 19.21 -5.50
N GLY A 36 23.40 20.32 -4.78
CA GLY A 36 24.53 21.03 -4.17
C GLY A 36 25.07 20.41 -2.86
N GLY A 37 24.72 19.16 -2.54
CA GLY A 37 25.12 18.50 -1.28
C GLY A 37 24.37 18.98 -0.04
N LYS A 38 23.36 19.84 -0.21
CA LYS A 38 22.53 20.35 0.89
C LYS A 38 21.35 19.43 1.09
N GLN A 39 21.13 18.93 2.32
CA GLN A 39 19.88 18.22 2.61
C GLN A 39 18.68 19.13 2.38
N ALA A 40 17.58 18.54 1.91
CA ALA A 40 16.28 19.21 1.90
C ALA A 40 15.95 19.72 3.33
N PRO A 41 15.34 20.91 3.46
CA PRO A 41 14.90 21.43 4.75
C PRO A 41 14.11 20.38 5.54
N LYS A 42 14.39 20.22 6.84
CA LYS A 42 13.71 19.23 7.69
C LYS A 42 12.18 19.26 7.57
N PRO A 43 11.50 20.43 7.61
CA PRO A 43 10.04 20.48 7.46
C PRO A 43 9.51 19.89 6.15
N LEU A 44 10.33 19.91 5.10
CA LEU A 44 9.97 19.42 3.78
C LEU A 44 10.11 17.91 3.69
N ARG A 45 11.13 17.34 4.34
CA ARG A 45 11.27 15.89 4.52
C ARG A 45 10.12 15.34 5.36
N ASP A 46 9.82 15.97 6.48
CA ASP A 46 8.70 15.58 7.35
C ASP A 46 7.36 15.65 6.60
N ALA A 47 7.18 16.63 5.70
CA ALA A 47 5.98 16.74 4.87
C ALA A 47 5.89 15.61 3.83
N ILE A 48 7.01 15.21 3.22
CA ILE A 48 7.07 14.07 2.29
C ILE A 48 6.75 12.77 3.03
N GLU A 49 7.34 12.52 4.20
CA GLU A 49 7.04 11.33 5.02
C GLU A 49 5.56 11.24 5.38
N ARG A 50 4.94 12.36 5.78
CA ARG A 50 3.49 12.41 6.04
C ARG A 50 2.67 12.10 4.80
N LEU A 51 3.06 12.62 3.63
CA LEU A 51 2.37 12.33 2.37
C LEU A 51 2.51 10.86 2.00
N GLU A 52 3.68 10.25 2.17
CA GLU A 52 3.89 8.82 1.94
C GLU A 52 3.03 7.96 2.86
N ALA A 53 2.93 8.33 4.16
CA ALA A 53 2.05 7.65 5.10
C ALA A 53 0.58 7.74 4.67
N THR A 54 0.11 8.94 4.30
CA THR A 54 -1.28 9.13 3.82
C THR A 54 -1.54 8.35 2.52
N VAL A 55 -0.59 8.34 1.58
CA VAL A 55 -0.71 7.54 0.35
C VAL A 55 -0.74 6.04 0.67
N SER A 56 0.02 5.59 1.66
CA SER A 56 0.02 4.20 2.13
C SER A 56 -1.34 3.82 2.73
N GLU A 57 -1.92 4.66 3.57
CA GLU A 57 -3.26 4.45 4.13
C GLU A 57 -4.33 4.40 3.03
N LEU A 58 -4.30 5.34 2.08
CA LEU A 58 -5.21 5.35 0.93
C LEU A 58 -5.02 4.11 0.04
N ARG A 59 -3.78 3.63 -0.14
CA ARG A 59 -3.50 2.33 -0.78
C ARG A 59 -4.09 1.17 0.01
N GLY A 60 -4.00 1.20 1.34
CA GLY A 60 -4.64 0.22 2.22
C GLY A 60 -6.16 0.15 1.98
N HIS A 61 -6.82 1.31 1.91
CA HIS A 61 -8.26 1.41 1.67
C HIS A 61 -8.70 1.05 0.24
N THR A 62 -7.87 1.35 -0.76
CA THR A 62 -8.18 1.08 -2.18
C THR A 62 -7.76 -0.32 -2.61
N SER A 63 -6.75 -0.91 -1.98
CA SER A 63 -6.43 -2.32 -2.14
C SER A 63 -7.53 -3.15 -1.47
N ARG A 64 -7.99 -4.23 -2.11
CA ARG A 64 -8.97 -5.19 -1.54
C ARG A 64 -8.37 -6.03 -0.39
N GLY A 65 -7.50 -5.45 0.43
CA GLY A 65 -6.45 -6.11 1.22
C GLY A 65 -6.94 -7.18 2.18
N ASP A 66 -8.09 -6.99 2.84
CA ASP A 66 -8.50 -7.91 3.90
C ASP A 66 -9.65 -8.85 3.54
N ARG A 67 -10.48 -8.49 2.56
CA ARG A 67 -11.61 -9.35 2.13
C ARG A 67 -11.10 -10.66 1.52
N GLY A 68 -10.02 -10.59 0.73
CA GLY A 68 -9.45 -11.76 0.08
C GLY A 68 -8.81 -12.75 1.06
N ALA A 69 -8.06 -12.25 2.04
CA ALA A 69 -7.41 -13.08 3.05
C ALA A 69 -8.43 -13.75 3.98
N ALA A 70 -9.42 -12.99 4.47
CA ALA A 70 -10.51 -13.52 5.29
C ALA A 70 -11.32 -14.57 4.53
N ALA A 71 -11.67 -14.32 3.26
CA ALA A 71 -12.38 -15.27 2.41
C ALA A 71 -11.59 -16.57 2.19
N ARG A 72 -10.28 -16.48 1.91
CA ARG A 72 -9.39 -17.65 1.77
C ARG A 72 -9.31 -18.45 3.07
N LYS A 73 -9.19 -17.78 4.22
CA LYS A 73 -9.19 -18.42 5.54
C LYS A 73 -10.50 -19.17 5.77
N ALA A 74 -11.63 -18.51 5.53
CA ALA A 74 -12.96 -19.12 5.67
C ALA A 74 -13.13 -20.34 4.75
N ALA A 75 -12.69 -20.24 3.48
CA ALA A 75 -12.73 -21.36 2.54
C ALA A 75 -11.89 -22.56 3.03
N ARG A 76 -10.68 -22.30 3.53
CA ARG A 76 -9.79 -23.33 4.08
C ARG A 76 -10.37 -24.02 5.32
N THR A 77 -11.03 -23.26 6.20
CA THR A 77 -11.72 -23.82 7.36
C THR A 77 -12.90 -24.71 6.94
N ARG A 78 -13.69 -24.28 5.94
CA ARG A 78 -14.81 -25.10 5.41
C ARG A 78 -14.29 -26.41 4.81
N SER A 79 -13.21 -26.37 4.01
CA SER A 79 -12.64 -27.58 3.41
C SER A 79 -12.09 -28.54 4.46
N ALA A 80 -11.38 -28.05 5.47
CA ALA A 80 -10.84 -28.88 6.56
C ALA A 80 -11.95 -29.56 7.36
N ASN A 81 -13.04 -28.85 7.66
CA ASN A 81 -14.18 -29.41 8.38
C ASN A 81 -14.91 -30.48 7.55
N ALA A 82 -15.06 -30.27 6.24
CA ALA A 82 -15.63 -31.27 5.34
C ALA A 82 -14.78 -32.56 5.28
N GLN A 83 -13.45 -32.42 5.21
CA GLN A 83 -12.53 -33.55 5.23
C GLN A 83 -12.61 -34.33 6.53
N LYS A 84 -12.65 -33.65 7.69
CA LYS A 84 -12.81 -34.30 9.01
C LYS A 84 -14.10 -35.11 9.08
N ARG A 85 -15.22 -34.55 8.63
CA ARG A 85 -16.52 -35.25 8.59
C ARG A 85 -16.46 -36.50 7.72
N SER A 86 -15.88 -36.38 6.52
CA SER A 86 -15.72 -37.51 5.59
C SER A 86 -14.82 -38.60 6.18
N ALA A 87 -13.70 -38.23 6.81
CA ALA A 87 -12.80 -39.17 7.45
C ALA A 87 -13.48 -39.94 8.60
N SER A 88 -14.23 -39.26 9.46
CA SER A 88 -14.99 -39.90 10.54
C SER A 88 -16.07 -40.84 10.00
N ALA A 89 -16.81 -40.43 8.97
CA ALA A 89 -17.82 -41.26 8.32
C ALA A 89 -17.20 -42.54 7.73
N ARG A 90 -16.09 -42.40 7.00
CA ARG A 90 -15.32 -43.54 6.45
C ARG A 90 -14.81 -44.46 7.55
N LYS A 91 -14.31 -43.90 8.66
CA LYS A 91 -13.85 -44.69 9.81
C LYS A 91 -15.01 -45.48 10.43
N GLY A 92 -16.15 -44.84 10.67
CA GLY A 92 -17.34 -45.51 11.22
C GLY A 92 -17.92 -46.57 10.28
N ALA A 93 -17.89 -46.35 8.97
CA ALA A 93 -18.29 -47.36 7.98
C ALA A 93 -17.36 -48.58 8.01
N ARG A 94 -16.04 -48.37 8.04
CA ARG A 94 -15.03 -49.45 8.16
C ARG A 94 -15.14 -50.23 9.46
N SER A 95 -15.48 -49.57 10.57
CA SER A 95 -15.70 -50.25 11.84
C SER A 95 -16.97 -51.10 11.81
N ARG A 96 -18.06 -50.59 11.19
CA ARG A 96 -19.31 -51.34 11.04
C ARG A 96 -19.23 -52.47 10.03
N SER A 97 -18.38 -52.39 9.01
CA SER A 97 -18.16 -53.49 8.06
C SER A 97 -17.28 -54.60 8.64
N LYS A 98 -16.73 -54.43 9.84
CA LYS A 98 -15.90 -55.42 10.54
C LYS A 98 -16.61 -56.05 11.76
N ALA A 99 -17.77 -55.53 12.14
CA ALA A 99 -18.67 -56.09 13.15
C ALA A 99 -19.70 -56.97 12.43
#